data_AF-A0AAU4C219-F1
#
_entry.id   AF-A0AAU4C219-F1
#
_cell.length_a   1.000
_cell.length_b   1.000
_cell.length_c   1.000
_cell.angle_alpha   90.00
_cell.angle_beta   90.00
_cell.angle_gamma   90.00
#
_symmetry.space_group_name_H-M   'P 1'
#
loop_
_entity.id
_entity.type
_entity.pdbx_description
1 polymer ?
#
loop_
_entity_poly.entity_id
_entity_poly.type
_entity_poly.pdbx_seq_one_letter_code
_entity_poly.pdbx_strand_id
1 'polypeptide(L)' 'MASGQCVLIAPEVFDQRDEDGMAVLLGEHPAPELHDGVRESAAVCPAAAIRLEEK' A
#
# COMPACT_ATOMS: atom_id res chain seq x y z
N MET A 1 -12.43 12.40 2.32
CA MET A 1 -11.80 11.09 2.06
C MET A 1 -10.30 11.34 1.93
N ALA A 2 -9.47 10.75 2.78
CA ALA A 2 -8.01 10.91 2.70
C ALA A 2 -7.42 9.81 1.80
N SER A 3 -6.70 10.19 0.76
CA SER A 3 -5.90 9.29 -0.09
C SER A 3 -4.45 9.24 0.41
N GLY A 4 -3.72 8.18 0.11
CA GLY A 4 -2.28 8.07 0.42
C GLY A 4 -1.92 7.47 1.79
N GLN A 5 -2.89 6.95 2.55
CA GLN A 5 -2.59 6.29 3.83
C GLN A 5 -1.67 5.07 3.70
N CYS A 6 -1.69 4.36 2.55
CA CYS A 6 -0.80 3.23 2.31
C CYS A 6 0.69 3.62 2.34
N VAL A 7 1.06 4.80 1.83
CA VAL A 7 2.45 5.29 1.85
C VAL A 7 2.90 5.66 3.27
N LEU A 8 1.97 6.11 4.12
CA LEU A 8 2.26 6.42 5.52
C LEU A 8 2.41 5.15 6.38
N ILE A 9 1.62 4.12 6.09
CA ILE A 9 1.60 2.88 6.87
C ILE A 9 2.74 1.95 6.46
N ALA A 10 3.01 1.82 5.15
CA ALA A 10 4.02 0.93 4.61
C ALA A 10 4.82 1.62 3.50
N PRO A 11 5.66 2.63 3.83
CA PRO A 11 6.48 3.37 2.87
C PRO A 11 7.51 2.50 2.14
N GLU A 12 7.87 1.35 2.72
CA GLU A 12 8.79 0.39 2.07
C GLU A 12 8.10 -0.43 0.96
N VAL A 13 6.77 -0.42 0.90
CA VAL A 13 5.97 -1.23 -0.05
C VAL A 13 5.17 -0.35 -1.01
N PHE A 14 4.70 0.81 -0.55
CA PHE A 14 3.93 1.74 -1.36
C PHE A 14 4.64 3.08 -1.48
N ASP A 15 4.55 3.66 -2.67
CA ASP A 15 4.95 5.03 -2.94
C ASP A 15 3.81 5.77 -3.63
N GLN A 16 3.87 7.09 -3.70
CA GLN A 16 2.92 7.92 -4.42
C GLN A 16 3.61 8.57 -5.62
N ARG A 17 3.09 8.36 -6.82
CA ARG A 17 3.60 9.03 -8.01
C ARG A 17 3.31 10.53 -7.93
N ASP A 18 4.34 11.35 -8.05
CA ASP A 18 4.23 12.82 -8.01
C ASP A 18 3.32 13.40 -9.11
N GLU A 19 3.22 12.71 -10.26
CA GLU A 19 2.49 13.23 -11.43
C GLU A 19 0.97 13.25 -11.26
N ASP A 20 0.40 12.22 -10.64
CA ASP A 20 -1.05 12.01 -10.53
C ASP A 20 -1.52 11.66 -9.12
N GLY A 21 -0.60 11.56 -8.15
CA GLY A 21 -0.91 11.21 -6.78
C GLY A 21 -1.41 9.78 -6.60
N MET A 22 -1.28 8.90 -7.60
CA MET A 22 -1.66 7.50 -7.45
C MET A 22 -0.61 6.72 -6.65
N ALA A 23 -1.10 5.86 -5.76
CA ALA A 23 -0.26 4.92 -5.07
C ALA A 23 0.26 3.86 -6.04
N VAL A 24 1.54 3.53 -5.92
CA VAL A 24 2.23 2.48 -6.69
C VAL A 24 2.90 1.51 -5.74
N LEU A 25 3.05 0.27 -6.22
CA LEU A 25 3.71 -0.79 -5.49
C LEU A 25 5.21 -0.76 -5.80
N LEU A 26 6.05 -0.64 -4.76
CA LEU A 26 7.51 -0.68 -4.88
C LEU A 26 8.04 -2.11 -5.06
N GLY A 27 7.34 -3.10 -4.50
CA GLY A 27 7.70 -4.52 -4.62
C GLY A 27 6.53 -5.45 -4.39
N GLU A 28 6.39 -6.45 -5.27
CA GLU A 28 5.27 -7.42 -5.26
C GLU A 28 5.37 -8.45 -4.13
N HIS A 29 6.57 -8.67 -3.59
CA HIS A 29 6.83 -9.68 -2.57
C HIS A 29 7.54 -9.02 -1.38
N PRO A 30 6.80 -8.26 -0.54
CA PRO A 30 7.37 -7.62 0.64
C PRO A 30 7.86 -8.67 1.65
N ALA A 31 8.87 -8.31 2.43
CA ALA A 31 9.39 -9.17 3.50
C ALA A 31 8.29 -9.48 4.54
N PRO A 32 8.34 -10.64 5.22
CA PRO A 32 7.32 -11.04 6.19
C PRO A 32 7.05 -10.01 7.30
N GLU A 33 8.07 -9.24 7.69
CA GLU A 33 7.95 -8.15 8.67
C GLU A 33 7.05 -6.99 8.21
N LEU A 34 6.88 -6.82 6.89
CA LEU A 34 6.06 -5.77 6.30
C LEU A 34 4.62 -6.22 6.01
N HIS A 35 4.32 -7.51 6.18
CA HIS A 35 3.00 -8.07 5.83
C HIS A 35 1.87 -7.43 6.62
N ASP A 36 2.10 -7.10 7.89
CA ASP A 36 1.07 -6.46 8.72
C ASP A 36 0.75 -5.04 8.25
N GLY A 37 1.77 -4.25 7.90
CA GLY A 37 1.56 -2.91 7.32
C GLY A 37 0.85 -2.95 5.96
N VAL A 38 1.12 -3.98 5.15
CA VAL A 38 0.43 -4.21 3.87
C VAL A 38 -1.03 -4.59 4.08
N ARG A 39 -1.32 -5.46 5.04
CA ARG A 39 -2.70 -5.82 5.42
C ARG A 39 -3.48 -4.62 5.93
N GLU A 40 -2.88 -3.81 6.80
CA GLU A 40 -3.51 -2.60 7.30
C GLU A 40 -3.77 -1.59 6.18
N SER A 41 -2.79 -1.36 5.29
CA SER A 41 -2.92 -0.48 4.12
C SER A 41 -4.12 -0.88 3.24
N ALA A 42 -4.31 -2.18 3.02
CA ALA A 42 -5.47 -2.69 2.28
C ALA A 42 -6.79 -2.45 3.03
N ALA A 43 -6.82 -2.67 4.34
CA ALA A 43 -8.02 -2.50 5.16
C ALA A 43 -8.48 -1.04 5.27
N VAL A 44 -7.55 -0.09 5.32
CA VAL A 44 -7.88 1.35 5.46
C VAL A 44 -8.09 2.06 4.13
N CYS A 45 -7.82 1.40 2.99
CA CYS A 45 -7.90 2.02 1.67
C CYS A 45 -9.36 2.35 1.32
N PRO A 46 -9.76 3.64 1.26
CA PRO A 46 -11.16 4.02 1.00
C PRO A 46 -11.60 3.70 -0.44
N ALA A 47 -10.64 3.58 -1.35
CA ALA A 47 -10.87 3.24 -2.75
C ALA A 47 -10.89 1.72 -3.01
N ALA A 48 -10.59 0.90 -2.00
CA ALA A 48 -10.40 -0.55 -2.15
C ALA A 48 -9.43 -0.92 -3.30
N ALA A 49 -8.38 -0.12 -3.49
CA ALA A 49 -7.45 -0.26 -4.61
C ALA A 49 -6.34 -1.30 -4.38
N ILE A 50 -6.15 -1.77 -3.14
CA ILE A 50 -5.09 -2.70 -2.77
C ILE A 50 -5.70 -4.09 -2.62
N ARG A 51 -5.11 -5.07 -3.28
CA ARG A 51 -5.50 -6.48 -3.21
C ARG A 51 -4.33 -7.33 -2.73
N LEU A 52 -4.62 -8.25 -1.83
CA LEU A 52 -3.64 -9.17 -1.26
C LEU A 52 -3.85 -10.55 -1.89
N GLU A 53 -2.78 -11.16 -2.34
CA GLU A 53 -2.78 -12.52 -2.89
C GLU A 53 -1.76 -13.34 -2.10
N GLU A 54 -2.23 -14.41 -1.45
CA GLU A 54 -1.39 -15.34 -0.70
C GLU A 54 -1.00 -16.49 -1.63
N LYS A 55 0.31 -16.74 -1.80
CA LYS A 55 0.85 -17.86 -2.58
C LYS A 55 1.37 -18.96 -1.67
#